data_AF-A0A6M4P6S1-F1
#
_entry.id   AF-A0A6M4P6S1-F1
#
_cell.length_a   1.000
_cell.length_b   1.000
_cell.length_c   1.000
_cell.angle_alpha   90.00
_cell.angle_beta   90.00
_cell.angle_gamma   90.00
#
_symmetry.space_group_name_H-M   'P 1'
#
loop_
_entity.id
_entity.type
_entity.pdbx_description
1 polymer ?
#
loop_
_entity_poly.entity_id
_entity_poly.type
_entity_poly.pdbx_seq_one_letter_code
_entity_poly.pdbx_strand_id
1 'polypeptide(L)'
;MKYQSGTTLISLLIGLLIAMLCIIAVLSSYRTIVKTGVESRVAATHDTQLQTGLATAQIFLQNAGFGLDGSNNLLTEANIQVESKNISAVLWRYDNGTEIVCQGLADIESSDRKKRRFVLLESNSLCNDTVDLDKFNWKIQTTLANLEDYSTGLSNPKQITFEETPSSVCTPFGAGDPDNDSKHSLITITAQTSTQKIAGLGTVKVPVCLLNIAS
;
A
#
# COMPACT_ATOMS: atom_id res chain seq x y z
N MET A 1 28.49 -71.44 7.36
CA MET A 1 27.03 -71.65 7.17
C MET A 1 26.32 -70.33 7.44
N LYS A 2 25.65 -69.76 6.43
CA LYS A 2 24.85 -68.53 6.59
C LYS A 2 23.44 -68.94 7.02
N TYR A 3 23.01 -68.54 8.20
CA TYR A 3 21.63 -68.71 8.66
C TYR A 3 20.72 -67.80 7.83
N GLN A 4 19.82 -68.39 7.05
CA GLN A 4 18.74 -67.66 6.40
C GLN A 4 17.65 -67.41 7.44
N SER A 5 17.69 -66.25 8.10
CA SER A 5 16.64 -65.82 9.02
C SER A 5 15.40 -65.42 8.22
N GLY A 6 14.38 -66.29 8.22
CA GLY A 6 13.07 -65.98 7.66
C GLY A 6 12.36 -64.90 8.48
N THR A 7 11.91 -63.83 7.81
CA THR A 7 11.09 -62.78 8.43
C THR A 7 9.73 -63.36 8.82
N THR A 8 9.31 -63.16 10.07
CA THR A 8 8.00 -63.67 10.54
C THR A 8 6.87 -62.77 10.03
N LEU A 9 5.70 -63.33 9.75
CA LEU A 9 4.52 -62.61 9.27
C LEU A 9 4.11 -61.43 10.18
N ILE A 10 4.34 -61.57 11.50
CA ILE A 10 4.12 -60.52 12.51
C ILE A 10 5.08 -59.35 12.33
N SER A 11 6.36 -59.60 12.03
CA SER A 11 7.34 -58.53 11.78
C SER A 11 6.98 -57.70 10.54
N LEU A 12 6.35 -58.35 9.54
CA LEU A 12 5.88 -57.71 8.31
C LEU A 12 4.66 -56.82 8.56
N LEU A 13 3.70 -57.28 9.37
CA LEU A 13 2.53 -56.49 9.75
C LEU A 13 2.89 -55.27 10.60
N ILE A 14 3.83 -55.41 11.54
CA ILE A 14 4.31 -54.29 12.37
C ILE A 14 5.08 -53.29 11.51
N GLY A 15 5.93 -53.75 10.59
CA GLY A 15 6.64 -52.88 9.64
C GLY A 15 5.68 -52.07 8.76
N LEU A 16 4.61 -52.70 8.26
CA LEU A 16 3.57 -52.02 7.48
C LEU A 16 2.84 -50.95 8.30
N LEU A 17 2.51 -51.26 9.56
CA LEU A 17 1.84 -50.32 10.47
C LEU A 17 2.70 -49.07 10.71
N ILE A 18 3.98 -49.25 11.01
CA ILE A 18 4.92 -48.14 11.22
C ILE A 18 5.06 -47.30 9.95
N ALA A 19 5.16 -47.95 8.78
CA ALA A 19 5.22 -47.25 7.50
C ALA A 19 3.97 -46.38 7.25
N MET A 20 2.77 -46.90 7.55
CA MET A 20 1.54 -46.13 7.43
C MET A 20 1.51 -44.91 8.37
N LEU A 21 1.93 -45.07 9.63
CA LEU A 21 2.01 -43.95 10.58
C LEU A 21 3.00 -42.87 10.13
N CYS A 22 4.16 -43.28 9.60
CA CYS A 22 5.13 -42.35 9.03
C CYS A 22 4.57 -41.58 7.83
N ILE A 23 3.87 -42.25 6.91
CA ILE A 23 3.26 -41.59 5.74
C ILE A 23 2.22 -40.56 6.18
N ILE A 24 1.39 -40.86 7.19
CA ILE A 24 0.40 -39.91 7.71
C ILE A 24 1.08 -38.69 8.32
N ALA A 25 2.16 -38.88 9.09
CA ALA A 25 2.92 -37.79 9.68
C ALA A 25 3.61 -36.89 8.62
N VAL A 26 4.13 -37.50 7.55
CA VAL A 26 4.72 -36.74 6.44
C VAL A 26 3.64 -36.01 5.62
N LEU A 27 2.47 -36.61 5.43
CA LEU A 27 1.37 -35.96 4.70
C LEU A 27 0.80 -34.76 5.46
N SER A 28 0.69 -34.85 6.78
CA SER A 28 0.21 -33.74 7.61
C SER A 28 1.21 -32.58 7.63
N SER A 29 2.51 -32.86 7.75
CA SER A 29 3.55 -31.83 7.68
C SER A 29 3.62 -31.19 6.29
N TYR A 30 3.54 -31.99 5.22
CA TYR A 30 3.51 -31.50 3.84
C TYR A 30 2.34 -30.53 3.61
N ARG A 31 1.12 -30.89 4.05
CA ARG A 31 -0.06 -30.01 3.93
C ARG A 31 0.15 -28.67 4.64
N THR A 32 0.71 -28.71 5.85
CA THR A 32 1.02 -27.50 6.62
C THR A 32 2.04 -26.63 5.88
N ILE A 33 3.13 -27.21 5.38
CA ILE A 33 4.18 -26.49 4.64
C ILE A 33 3.63 -25.86 3.36
N VAL A 34 2.80 -26.60 2.60
CA VAL A 34 2.18 -26.06 1.38
C VAL A 34 1.23 -24.91 1.71
N LYS A 35 0.39 -25.08 2.74
CA LYS A 35 -0.55 -24.03 3.16
C LYS A 35 0.18 -22.76 3.58
N THR A 36 1.16 -22.87 4.48
CA THR A 36 1.93 -21.71 4.95
C THR A 36 2.73 -21.09 3.81
N GLY A 37 3.32 -21.89 2.92
CA GLY A 37 4.03 -21.39 1.75
C GLY A 37 3.16 -20.56 0.80
N VAL A 38 1.90 -20.99 0.57
CA VAL A 38 0.94 -20.22 -0.23
C VAL A 38 0.54 -18.93 0.49
N GLU A 39 0.18 -19.00 1.76
CA GLU A 39 -0.20 -17.83 2.57
C GLU A 39 0.94 -16.80 2.63
N SER A 40 2.18 -17.24 2.84
CA SER A 40 3.36 -16.38 2.81
C SER A 40 3.58 -15.72 1.46
N ARG A 41 3.37 -16.44 0.35
CA ARG A 41 3.52 -15.88 -0.99
C ARG A 41 2.47 -14.81 -1.28
N VAL A 42 1.22 -15.04 -0.85
CA VAL A 42 0.14 -14.06 -1.01
C VAL A 42 0.43 -12.80 -0.19
N ALA A 43 0.80 -12.95 1.08
CA ALA A 43 1.15 -11.84 1.96
C ALA A 43 2.35 -11.05 1.42
N ALA A 44 3.41 -11.73 0.98
CA ALA A 44 4.60 -11.08 0.41
C ALA A 44 4.26 -10.29 -0.88
N THR A 45 3.38 -10.84 -1.73
CA THR A 45 2.95 -10.16 -2.96
C THR A 45 2.14 -8.90 -2.63
N HIS A 46 1.21 -8.99 -1.68
CA HIS A 46 0.40 -7.86 -1.23
C HIS A 46 1.27 -6.75 -0.60
N ASP A 47 2.17 -7.12 0.31
CA ASP A 47 3.10 -6.17 0.92
C ASP A 47 4.02 -5.51 -0.13
N THR A 48 4.47 -6.27 -1.13
CA THR A 48 5.25 -5.72 -2.25
C THR A 48 4.45 -4.69 -3.04
N GLN A 49 3.21 -5.00 -3.41
CA GLN A 49 2.33 -4.07 -4.13
C GLN A 49 2.10 -2.79 -3.34
N LEU A 50 1.85 -2.90 -2.02
CA LEU A 50 1.67 -1.74 -1.16
C LEU A 50 2.94 -0.89 -1.07
N GLN A 51 4.10 -1.50 -0.84
CA GLN A 51 5.37 -0.76 -0.75
C GLN A 51 5.72 -0.07 -2.08
N THR A 52 5.55 -0.77 -3.21
CA THR A 52 5.74 -0.15 -4.53
C THR A 52 4.75 0.98 -4.75
N GLY A 53 3.47 0.79 -4.42
CA GLY A 53 2.45 1.82 -4.54
C GLY A 53 2.76 3.06 -3.69
N LEU A 54 3.20 2.88 -2.44
CA LEU A 54 3.62 3.96 -1.55
C LEU A 54 4.86 4.70 -2.07
N ALA A 55 5.86 3.98 -2.58
CA ALA A 55 7.05 4.60 -3.17
C ALA A 55 6.70 5.41 -4.43
N THR A 56 5.84 4.86 -5.30
CA THR A 56 5.34 5.58 -6.47
C THR A 56 4.54 6.82 -6.08
N ALA A 57 3.68 6.71 -5.07
CA ALA A 57 2.95 7.85 -4.52
C ALA A 57 3.88 8.93 -3.97
N GLN A 58 4.94 8.54 -3.26
CA GLN A 58 5.96 9.48 -2.78
C GLN A 58 6.64 10.23 -3.92
N ILE A 59 6.98 9.56 -5.03
CA ILE A 59 7.59 10.20 -6.20
C ILE A 59 6.63 11.23 -6.82
N PHE A 60 5.36 10.87 -7.03
CA PHE A 60 4.39 11.78 -7.62
C PHE A 60 4.10 12.98 -6.72
N LEU A 61 3.97 12.73 -5.41
CA LEU A 61 3.64 13.75 -4.43
C LEU A 61 4.79 14.74 -4.23
N GLN A 62 6.06 14.34 -4.42
CA GLN A 62 7.21 15.26 -4.42
C GLN A 62 7.14 16.33 -5.51
N ASN A 63 6.41 16.09 -6.60
CA ASN A 63 6.24 17.09 -7.66
C ASN A 63 5.17 18.14 -7.31
N ALA A 64 4.46 18.01 -6.18
CA ALA A 64 3.45 18.99 -5.78
C ALA A 64 4.02 20.41 -5.73
N GLY A 65 3.35 21.35 -6.41
CA GLY A 65 3.75 22.76 -6.50
C GLY A 65 4.93 23.03 -7.44
N PHE A 66 5.52 22.03 -8.10
CA PHE A 66 6.65 22.26 -8.98
C PHE A 66 6.28 23.21 -10.12
N GLY A 67 7.08 24.26 -10.34
CA GLY A 67 6.89 25.24 -11.41
C GLY A 67 5.69 26.18 -11.23
N LEU A 68 5.04 26.18 -10.06
CA LEU A 68 3.88 27.02 -9.78
C LEU A 68 4.14 27.94 -8.59
N ASP A 69 3.70 29.19 -8.70
CA ASP A 69 3.72 30.14 -7.59
C ASP A 69 2.43 30.01 -6.76
N GLY A 70 2.51 30.33 -5.46
CA GLY A 70 1.36 30.41 -4.55
C GLY A 70 1.13 29.18 -3.66
N SER A 71 0.19 29.33 -2.73
CA SER A 71 -0.10 28.34 -1.66
C SER A 71 -1.32 27.46 -1.93
N ASN A 72 -2.05 27.69 -3.03
CA ASN A 72 -3.25 26.92 -3.38
C ASN A 72 -2.94 25.64 -4.18
N ASN A 73 -1.68 25.21 -4.23
CA ASN A 73 -1.21 24.11 -5.08
C ASN A 73 -1.35 22.72 -4.47
N LEU A 74 -1.83 22.64 -3.22
CA LEU A 74 -2.00 21.42 -2.45
C LEU A 74 -3.31 21.48 -1.64
N LEU A 75 -4.03 20.35 -1.57
CA LEU A 75 -5.21 20.18 -0.73
C LEU A 75 -5.23 18.76 -0.14
N THR A 76 -5.12 18.63 1.19
CA THR A 76 -4.82 17.35 1.86
C THR A 76 -6.05 16.60 2.39
N GLU A 77 -7.20 17.27 2.46
CA GLU A 77 -8.48 16.70 2.87
C GLU A 77 -9.60 17.02 1.87
N ALA A 78 -9.33 16.86 0.58
CA ALA A 78 -10.33 17.11 -0.45
C ALA A 78 -11.44 16.07 -0.39
N ASN A 79 -12.70 16.52 -0.31
CA ASN A 79 -13.86 15.66 -0.48
C ASN A 79 -14.33 15.72 -1.94
N ILE A 80 -14.00 14.69 -2.72
CA ILE A 80 -14.30 14.65 -4.16
C ILE A 80 -15.13 13.43 -4.51
N GLN A 81 -15.86 13.53 -5.63
CA GLN A 81 -16.63 12.43 -6.20
C GLN A 81 -15.81 11.69 -7.26
N VAL A 82 -15.58 10.40 -7.04
CA VAL A 82 -14.94 9.49 -8.01
C VAL A 82 -15.76 8.20 -8.06
N GLU A 83 -16.08 7.71 -9.26
CA GLU A 83 -16.95 6.52 -9.45
C GLU A 83 -18.30 6.63 -8.70
N SER A 84 -18.88 7.83 -8.58
CA SER A 84 -20.11 8.12 -7.82
C SER A 84 -20.03 7.91 -6.31
N LYS A 85 -18.82 7.87 -5.74
CA LYS A 85 -18.58 7.85 -4.29
C LYS A 85 -17.84 9.12 -3.85
N ASN A 86 -18.24 9.67 -2.71
CA ASN A 86 -17.43 10.68 -2.02
C ASN A 86 -16.22 10.00 -1.40
N ILE A 87 -15.03 10.52 -1.73
CA ILE A 87 -13.75 10.03 -1.20
C ILE A 87 -12.94 11.20 -0.65
N SER A 88 -12.12 10.90 0.35
CA SER A 88 -11.12 11.83 0.87
C SER A 88 -9.80 11.57 0.15
N ALA A 89 -9.29 12.62 -0.50
CA ALA A 89 -8.09 12.57 -1.34
C ALA A 89 -7.12 13.69 -0.98
N VAL A 90 -5.84 13.46 -1.25
CA VAL A 90 -4.82 14.51 -1.32
C VAL A 90 -4.69 14.89 -2.79
N LEU A 91 -4.89 16.16 -3.11
CA LEU A 91 -4.84 16.71 -4.45
C LEU A 91 -3.72 17.72 -4.54
N TRP A 92 -3.04 17.77 -5.67
CA TRP A 92 -2.05 18.79 -5.96
C TRP A 92 -2.00 19.11 -7.44
N ARG A 93 -1.29 20.18 -7.77
CA ARG A 93 -0.96 20.55 -9.14
C ARG A 93 0.53 20.84 -9.29
N TYR A 94 1.03 20.72 -10.51
CA TYR A 94 2.40 21.05 -10.88
C TYR A 94 2.46 21.42 -12.37
N ASP A 95 3.47 22.20 -12.77
CA ASP A 95 3.76 22.51 -14.17
C ASP A 95 4.81 21.51 -14.71
N ASN A 96 4.45 20.78 -15.77
CA ASN A 96 5.37 19.86 -16.44
C ASN A 96 6.24 20.57 -17.52
N GLY A 97 6.28 21.90 -17.51
CA GLY A 97 6.99 22.76 -18.46
C GLY A 97 6.25 22.97 -19.79
N THR A 98 5.03 22.45 -19.92
CA THR A 98 4.19 22.55 -21.12
C THR A 98 2.75 22.87 -20.77
N GLU A 99 2.24 22.25 -19.71
CA GLU A 99 0.92 22.49 -19.15
C GLU A 99 0.92 22.21 -17.65
N ILE A 100 -0.05 22.83 -16.97
CA ILE A 100 -0.34 22.54 -15.57
C ILE A 100 -1.09 21.21 -15.51
N VAL A 101 -0.62 20.30 -14.65
CA VAL A 101 -1.20 18.97 -14.44
C VAL A 101 -1.74 18.89 -13.01
N CYS A 102 -2.97 18.41 -12.87
CA CYS A 102 -3.64 18.16 -11.58
C CYS A 102 -3.62 16.66 -11.31
N GLN A 103 -3.04 16.26 -10.17
CA GLN A 103 -2.98 14.88 -9.72
C GLN A 103 -3.48 14.72 -8.29
N GLY A 104 -3.81 13.50 -7.92
CA GLY A 104 -4.27 13.20 -6.57
C GLY A 104 -4.00 11.78 -6.13
N LEU A 105 -4.02 11.55 -4.83
CA LEU A 105 -3.93 10.24 -4.21
C LEU A 105 -5.17 9.99 -3.38
N ALA A 106 -5.74 8.81 -3.52
CA ALA A 106 -6.89 8.43 -2.73
C ALA A 106 -6.93 6.94 -2.42
N ASP A 107 -7.62 6.64 -1.32
CA ASP A 107 -8.02 5.31 -0.95
C ASP A 107 -9.50 5.10 -1.33
N ILE A 108 -9.74 4.33 -2.39
CA ILE A 108 -11.08 4.06 -2.93
C ILE A 108 -11.55 2.69 -2.51
N GLU A 109 -12.73 2.64 -1.89
CA GLU A 109 -13.42 1.40 -1.59
C GLU A 109 -14.10 0.82 -2.84
N SER A 110 -13.86 -0.47 -3.10
CA SER A 110 -14.56 -1.23 -4.14
C SER A 110 -16.07 -1.25 -3.94
N SER A 111 -16.84 -1.47 -5.01
CA SER A 111 -18.30 -1.55 -4.97
C SER A 111 -18.81 -2.70 -4.09
N ASP A 112 -18.05 -3.80 -4.02
CA ASP A 112 -18.35 -4.97 -3.20
C ASP A 112 -17.97 -4.80 -1.71
N ARG A 113 -17.34 -3.68 -1.34
CA ARG A 113 -16.81 -3.37 0.00
C ARG A 113 -15.80 -4.38 0.55
N LYS A 114 -15.34 -5.34 -0.26
CA LYS A 114 -14.37 -6.37 0.17
C LYS A 114 -12.94 -5.96 -0.05
N LYS A 115 -12.73 -4.97 -0.93
CA LYS A 115 -11.40 -4.52 -1.32
C LYS A 115 -11.35 -3.01 -1.36
N ARG A 116 -10.16 -2.47 -1.20
CA ARG A 116 -9.86 -1.07 -1.45
C ARG A 116 -8.72 -0.98 -2.45
N ARG A 117 -8.58 0.18 -3.06
CA ARG A 117 -7.56 0.46 -4.06
C ARG A 117 -6.89 1.75 -3.67
N PHE A 118 -5.58 1.69 -3.56
CA PHE A 118 -4.77 2.90 -3.55
C PHE A 118 -4.60 3.35 -4.99
N VAL A 119 -5.03 4.57 -5.31
CA VAL A 119 -5.07 5.05 -6.70
C VAL A 119 -4.38 6.40 -6.85
N LEU A 120 -3.82 6.59 -8.04
CA LEU A 120 -3.45 7.90 -8.57
C LEU A 120 -4.64 8.44 -9.37
N LEU A 121 -5.03 9.66 -9.07
CA LEU A 121 -6.09 10.41 -9.71
C LEU A 121 -5.49 11.44 -10.67
N GLU A 122 -6.25 11.73 -11.72
CA GLU A 122 -5.95 12.79 -12.69
C GLU A 122 -7.23 13.57 -12.95
N SER A 123 -7.11 14.88 -13.21
CA SER A 123 -8.23 15.69 -13.66
C SER A 123 -8.72 15.25 -15.06
N ASN A 124 -10.03 15.21 -15.27
CA ASN A 124 -10.64 14.92 -16.57
C ASN A 124 -10.65 16.15 -17.50
N SER A 125 -10.56 17.35 -16.93
CA SER A 125 -10.44 18.61 -17.65
C SER A 125 -9.01 19.15 -17.58
N LEU A 126 -8.66 20.05 -18.51
CA LEU A 126 -7.41 20.82 -18.43
C LEU A 126 -7.30 21.48 -17.05
N CYS A 127 -6.22 21.17 -16.35
CA CYS A 127 -5.90 21.75 -15.05
C CYS A 127 -5.43 23.20 -15.26
N ASN A 128 -5.67 24.04 -14.26
CA ASN A 128 -5.25 25.44 -14.26
C ASN A 128 -4.79 25.83 -12.85
N ASP A 129 -4.26 27.04 -12.70
CA ASP A 129 -3.75 27.64 -11.46
C ASP A 129 -4.81 28.42 -10.66
N THR A 130 -5.98 28.69 -11.25
CA THR A 130 -7.00 29.59 -10.71
C THR A 130 -8.16 28.89 -10.01
N VAL A 131 -8.57 27.72 -10.49
CA VAL A 131 -9.68 26.95 -9.93
C VAL A 131 -9.19 26.12 -8.74
N ASP A 132 -10.02 25.99 -7.71
CA ASP A 132 -9.74 25.17 -6.54
C ASP A 132 -9.69 23.67 -6.92
N LEU A 133 -8.77 22.92 -6.31
CA LEU A 133 -8.49 21.52 -6.66
C LEU A 133 -9.72 20.59 -6.47
N ASP A 134 -10.60 20.91 -5.54
CA ASP A 134 -11.82 20.16 -5.23
C ASP A 134 -12.96 20.36 -6.25
N LYS A 135 -12.89 21.43 -7.06
CA LYS A 135 -13.89 21.74 -8.10
C LYS A 135 -13.66 21.00 -9.41
N PHE A 136 -12.50 20.37 -9.59
CA PHE A 136 -12.21 19.59 -10.77
C PHE A 136 -12.94 18.24 -10.75
N ASN A 137 -13.22 17.71 -11.95
CA ASN A 137 -13.73 16.35 -12.10
C ASN A 137 -12.56 15.38 -12.15
N TRP A 138 -12.51 14.46 -11.21
CA TRP A 138 -11.39 13.52 -11.06
C TRP A 138 -11.72 12.14 -11.62
N LYS A 139 -10.75 11.53 -12.30
CA LYS A 139 -10.79 10.14 -12.76
C LYS A 139 -9.62 9.36 -12.18
N ILE A 140 -9.77 8.04 -12.11
CA ILE A 140 -8.65 7.16 -11.75
C ILE A 140 -7.71 7.08 -12.95
N GLN A 141 -6.46 7.51 -12.77
CA GLN A 141 -5.40 7.37 -13.76
C GLN A 141 -4.80 5.96 -13.70
N THR A 142 -4.41 5.53 -12.49
CA THR A 142 -3.85 4.19 -12.27
C THR A 142 -4.11 3.69 -10.86
N THR A 143 -4.12 2.36 -10.70
CA THR A 143 -4.17 1.70 -9.39
C THR A 143 -2.76 1.38 -8.94
N LEU A 144 -2.33 1.98 -7.83
CA LEU A 144 -1.00 1.82 -7.24
C LEU A 144 -0.90 0.54 -6.40
N ALA A 145 -1.96 0.19 -5.67
CA ALA A 145 -2.02 -1.05 -4.89
C ALA A 145 -3.47 -1.52 -4.71
N ASN A 146 -3.67 -2.84 -4.67
CA ASN A 146 -4.92 -3.46 -4.23
C ASN A 146 -4.79 -3.82 -2.76
N LEU A 147 -5.79 -3.43 -1.97
CA LEU A 147 -5.82 -3.59 -0.53
C LEU A 147 -6.95 -4.55 -0.19
N GLU A 148 -6.61 -5.71 0.33
CA GLU A 148 -7.62 -6.67 0.81
C GLU A 148 -8.18 -6.18 2.15
N ASP A 149 -9.45 -6.48 2.43
CA ASP A 149 -10.04 -6.16 3.73
C ASP A 149 -9.38 -6.97 4.84
N TYR A 150 -8.85 -6.27 5.85
CA TYR A 150 -8.22 -6.87 7.03
C TYR A 150 -9.11 -6.83 8.28
N SER A 151 -10.35 -6.33 8.17
CA SER A 151 -11.28 -6.23 9.28
C SER A 151 -11.94 -7.58 9.59
N THR A 152 -12.14 -7.87 10.87
CA THR A 152 -12.81 -9.11 11.32
C THR A 152 -14.31 -9.12 11.05
N GLY A 153 -14.91 -7.96 10.77
CA GLY A 153 -16.34 -7.77 10.55
C GLY A 153 -16.73 -7.40 9.11
N LEU A 154 -15.80 -7.52 8.15
CA LEU A 154 -15.99 -7.07 6.76
C LEU A 154 -16.39 -5.58 6.64
N SER A 155 -15.94 -4.76 7.60
CA SER A 155 -16.23 -3.32 7.64
C SER A 155 -15.30 -2.49 6.75
N ASN A 156 -14.19 -3.09 6.29
CA ASN A 156 -13.21 -2.53 5.36
C ASN A 156 -12.88 -1.04 5.59
N PRO A 157 -12.34 -0.71 6.79
CA PRO A 157 -12.03 0.67 7.14
C PRO A 157 -11.01 1.27 6.16
N LYS A 158 -10.92 2.60 6.14
CA LYS A 158 -9.88 3.32 5.38
C LYS A 158 -8.50 2.81 5.81
N GLN A 159 -7.70 2.35 4.85
CA GLN A 159 -6.42 1.68 5.12
C GLN A 159 -5.23 2.59 4.85
N ILE A 160 -5.42 3.61 4.00
CA ILE A 160 -4.43 4.64 3.73
C ILE A 160 -4.96 5.99 4.18
N THR A 161 -4.22 6.66 5.04
CA THR A 161 -4.54 8.01 5.51
C THR A 161 -3.38 8.95 5.20
N PHE A 162 -3.73 10.22 5.05
CA PHE A 162 -2.80 11.29 4.77
C PHE A 162 -2.92 12.31 5.89
N GLU A 163 -1.79 12.75 6.42
CA GLU A 163 -1.73 13.77 7.44
C GLU A 163 -0.73 14.84 6.99
N GLU A 164 -1.15 16.09 7.01
CA GLU A 164 -0.28 17.23 6.71
C GLU A 164 0.30 17.81 8.00
N THR A 165 1.61 17.98 8.01
CA THR A 165 2.31 18.79 9.00
C THR A 165 2.85 20.03 8.31
N PRO A 166 2.18 21.18 8.44
CA PRO A 166 2.67 22.41 7.80
C PRO A 166 3.96 22.87 8.49
N SER A 167 4.93 23.31 7.68
CA SER A 167 6.18 23.92 8.16
C SER A 167 7.05 22.99 9.03
N SER A 168 7.33 21.78 8.52
CA SER A 168 8.29 20.84 9.11
C SER A 168 9.69 21.03 8.51
N VAL A 169 10.73 20.80 9.30
CA VAL A 169 12.09 20.64 8.80
C VAL A 169 12.18 19.26 8.15
N CYS A 170 12.35 19.20 6.84
CA CYS A 170 12.48 17.95 6.09
C CYS A 170 13.28 18.16 4.80
N THR A 171 13.85 17.07 4.28
CA THR A 171 14.48 17.01 2.96
C THR A 171 13.83 15.93 2.10
N PRO A 172 13.85 16.07 0.77
CA PRO A 172 13.40 15.02 -0.11
C PRO A 172 14.33 13.81 0.01
N PHE A 173 13.80 12.66 -0.38
CA PHE A 173 14.56 11.42 -0.32
C PHE A 173 15.87 11.53 -1.12
N GLY A 174 17.00 11.24 -0.46
CA GLY A 174 18.34 11.28 -1.07
C GLY A 174 19.05 12.64 -0.99
N ALA A 175 18.39 13.71 -0.55
CA ALA A 175 19.03 15.01 -0.33
C ALA A 175 19.49 15.16 1.13
N GLY A 176 20.60 14.49 1.48
CA GLY A 176 21.43 14.78 2.66
C GLY A 176 20.72 15.07 3.99
N ASP A 177 21.42 15.81 4.86
CA ASP A 177 20.87 16.27 6.14
C ASP A 177 19.93 17.46 5.92
N PRO A 178 18.83 17.55 6.69
CA PRO A 178 17.91 18.66 6.58
C PRO A 178 18.50 19.95 7.10
N ASP A 179 18.48 20.99 6.26
CA ASP A 179 18.79 22.34 6.68
C ASP A 179 17.72 22.81 7.67
N ASN A 180 18.14 23.09 8.91
CA ASN A 180 17.25 23.47 10.01
C ASN A 180 16.53 24.81 9.79
N ASP A 181 16.95 25.60 8.81
CA ASP A 181 16.36 26.90 8.46
C ASP A 181 15.30 26.80 7.35
N SER A 182 15.29 25.72 6.56
CA SER A 182 14.29 25.51 5.50
C SER A 182 13.12 24.68 6.02
N LYS A 183 11.93 25.29 6.08
CA LYS A 183 10.69 24.62 6.45
C LYS A 183 9.84 24.36 5.23
N HIS A 184 9.30 23.15 5.15
CA HIS A 184 8.51 22.66 4.03
C HIS A 184 7.24 21.97 4.54
N SER A 185 6.20 21.88 3.72
CA SER A 185 5.04 21.05 4.08
C SER A 185 5.41 19.57 4.02
N LEU A 186 5.01 18.80 5.03
CA LEU A 186 5.28 17.37 5.13
C LEU A 186 3.98 16.59 5.09
N ILE A 187 3.85 15.68 4.12
CA ILE A 187 2.72 14.74 4.06
C ILE A 187 3.17 13.39 4.58
N THR A 188 2.52 12.90 5.63
CA THR A 188 2.74 11.54 6.12
C THR A 188 1.65 10.63 5.57
N ILE A 189 2.05 9.74 4.67
CA ILE A 189 1.18 8.66 4.19
C ILE A 189 1.27 7.52 5.20
N THR A 190 0.15 7.19 5.84
CA THR A 190 0.08 6.07 6.79
C THR A 190 -0.68 4.91 6.15
N ALA A 191 -0.12 3.72 6.21
CA ALA A 191 -0.73 2.49 5.71
C ALA A 191 -0.47 1.33 6.66
N GLN A 192 -1.36 0.34 6.70
CA GLN A 192 -1.15 -0.90 7.46
C GLN A 192 -0.95 -2.07 6.50
N THR A 193 0.16 -2.81 6.63
CA THR A 193 0.39 -4.00 5.80
C THR A 193 -0.28 -5.25 6.37
N SER A 194 -0.49 -6.26 5.52
CA SER A 194 -1.01 -7.57 5.94
C SER A 194 -0.11 -8.22 7.00
N THR A 195 1.21 -8.19 6.79
CA THR A 195 2.17 -8.76 7.73
C THR A 195 2.17 -8.01 9.07
N GLN A 196 2.11 -6.68 9.05
CA GLN A 196 2.04 -5.88 10.27
C GLN A 196 0.79 -6.21 11.08
N LYS A 197 -0.37 -6.36 10.42
CA LYS A 197 -1.60 -6.72 11.10
C LYS A 197 -1.53 -8.10 11.76
N ILE A 198 -1.03 -9.11 11.03
CA ILE A 198 -0.89 -10.48 11.53
C ILE A 198 0.07 -10.53 12.72
N ALA A 199 1.17 -9.77 12.65
CA ALA A 199 2.18 -9.71 13.70
C ALA A 199 1.84 -8.72 14.85
N GLY A 200 0.71 -8.00 14.78
CA GLY A 200 0.33 -7.00 15.78
C GLY A 200 1.27 -5.78 15.83
N LEU A 201 1.92 -5.45 14.72
CA LEU A 201 2.87 -4.34 14.61
C LEU A 201 2.19 -3.02 14.21
N GLY A 202 2.88 -1.91 14.48
CA GLY A 202 2.45 -0.57 14.10
C GLY A 202 2.35 -0.37 12.58
N THR A 203 1.69 0.72 12.18
CA THR A 203 1.48 1.10 10.77
C THR A 203 2.77 1.55 10.09
N VAL A 204 2.91 1.32 8.78
CA VAL A 204 3.94 1.97 7.95
C VAL A 204 3.62 3.46 7.85
N LYS A 205 4.63 4.30 8.07
CA LYS A 205 4.56 5.75 7.84
C LYS A 205 5.58 6.12 6.78
N VAL A 206 5.13 6.77 5.72
CA VAL A 206 5.98 7.26 4.62
C VAL A 206 5.90 8.79 4.63
N PRO A 207 6.93 9.47 5.20
CA PRO A 207 7.02 10.92 5.16
C PRO A 207 7.43 11.40 3.76
N VAL A 208 6.72 12.39 3.23
CA VAL A 208 7.00 13.02 1.93
C VAL A 208 7.14 14.52 2.11
N CYS A 209 8.37 15.01 1.94
CA CYS A 209 8.68 16.43 2.05
C CYS A 209 8.35 17.16 0.73
N LEU A 210 7.58 18.24 0.81
CA LEU A 210 7.15 19.03 -0.34
C LEU A 210 7.98 20.30 -0.47
N LEU A 211 9.00 20.25 -1.33
CA LEU A 211 9.93 21.37 -1.49
C LEU A 211 9.33 22.59 -2.20
N ASN A 212 8.39 22.36 -3.12
CA ASN A 212 7.84 23.43 -3.96
C ASN A 212 6.52 24.00 -3.42
N ILE A 213 6.09 23.55 -2.24
CA ILE A 213 4.94 24.11 -1.54
C ILE A 213 5.48 25.02 -0.44
N ALA A 214 5.17 26.32 -0.56
CA ALA A 214 5.49 27.29 0.48
C ALA A 214 4.70 26.98 1.76
N SER A 215 5.39 26.97 2.90
CA SER A 215 4.77 26.85 4.23
C SER A 215 4.24 28.16 4.76
#